data_AF-F6JDQ3-F1
#
_entry.id   AF-F6JDQ3-F1
#
_cell.length_a   1.000
_cell.length_b   1.000
_cell.length_c   1.000
_cell.angle_alpha   90.00
_cell.angle_beta   90.00
_cell.angle_gamma   90.00
#
_symmetry.space_group_name_H-M   'P 1'
#
loop_
_entity.id
_entity.type
_entity.pdbx_description
1 polymer ?
#
loop_
_entity_poly.entity_id
_entity_poly.type
_entity_poly.pdbx_seq_one_letter_code
_entity_poly.pdbx_strand_id
1 'polypeptide(L)'
;MSNYIARKGPAVLSNLGRWAYNLSGFNQYGLHRDDCLYENEDVKEAVRRLPRKLYDERNYRIMRALHLSMTKTILPKEQWTKYEEDVKYLEPYLKEVVKEREEREDWEKIH
;
A
#
# COMPACT_ATOMS: atom_id res chain seq x y z
N MET A 1 11.66 -12.35 -8.70
CA MET A 1 10.35 -11.67 -8.61
C MET A 1 10.02 -11.53 -7.14
N SER A 2 9.80 -10.31 -6.64
CA SER A 2 9.52 -10.09 -5.22
C SER A 2 8.08 -10.52 -4.94
N ASN A 3 7.90 -11.71 -4.36
CA ASN A 3 6.58 -12.16 -3.93
C ASN A 3 6.13 -11.28 -2.77
N TYR A 4 5.03 -10.57 -2.96
CA TYR A 4 4.43 -9.76 -1.91
C TYR A 4 3.95 -10.68 -0.78
N ILE A 5 4.66 -10.70 0.34
CA ILE A 5 4.22 -11.37 1.56
C ILE A 5 3.44 -10.35 2.39
N ALA A 6 2.10 -10.42 2.32
CA ALA A 6 1.26 -9.70 3.26
C ALA A 6 1.70 -10.06 4.69
N ARG A 7 1.98 -9.06 5.54
CA ARG A 7 2.30 -9.29 6.96
C ARG A 7 1.12 -10.02 7.62
N LYS A 8 1.21 -11.35 7.71
CA LYS A 8 0.34 -12.22 8.51
C LYS A 8 0.85 -12.21 9.95
N GLY A 9 0.72 -11.06 10.61
CA GLY A 9 0.89 -10.93 12.05
C GLY A 9 -0.44 -10.49 12.64
N PRO A 10 -0.70 -10.75 13.92
CA PRO A 10 -1.91 -10.22 14.55
C PRO A 10 -1.86 -8.68 14.40
N ALA A 11 -3.03 -8.02 14.36
CA ALA A 11 -3.16 -6.56 14.36
C ALA A 11 -2.68 -5.95 15.70
N VAL A 12 -1.59 -6.49 16.25
CA VAL A 12 -0.98 -6.11 17.50
C VAL A 12 -0.13 -4.90 17.19
N LEU A 13 -0.55 -3.79 17.78
CA LEU A 13 0.21 -2.58 18.01
C LEU A 13 1.54 -2.92 18.70
N SER A 14 2.48 -3.48 17.94
CA SER A 14 3.83 -3.71 18.42
C SER A 14 4.51 -2.36 18.50
N ASN A 15 5.06 -2.02 19.67
CA ASN A 15 5.86 -0.80 19.85
C ASN A 15 7.00 -0.72 18.83
N LEU A 16 7.59 -1.86 18.45
CA LEU A 16 8.58 -1.95 17.40
C LEU A 16 7.99 -1.68 16.01
N GLY A 17 6.77 -2.18 15.74
CA GLY A 17 6.05 -1.92 14.50
C GLY A 17 5.70 -0.44 14.31
N ARG A 18 5.20 0.21 15.37
CA ARG A 18 4.92 1.66 15.39
C ARG A 18 6.20 2.48 15.22
N TRP A 19 7.28 2.09 15.88
CA TRP A 19 8.59 2.74 15.71
C TRP A 19 9.08 2.64 14.27
N ALA A 20 9.05 1.45 13.67
CA ALA A 20 9.47 1.23 12.28
C ALA A 20 8.59 1.99 11.28
N TYR A 21 7.27 2.07 11.53
CA TYR A 21 6.34 2.85 10.74
C TYR A 21 6.71 4.35 10.73
N ASN A 22 6.92 4.94 11.91
CA ASN A 22 7.30 6.34 12.02
C ASN A 22 8.70 6.63 11.42
N LEU A 23 9.62 5.67 11.49
CA LEU A 23 10.94 5.76 10.88
C LEU A 23 10.89 5.72 9.35
N SER A 24 9.88 5.06 8.77
CA SER A 24 9.73 4.93 7.31
C SER A 24 9.42 6.25 6.61
N GLY A 25 8.94 7.27 7.34
CA GLY A 25 8.81 8.66 6.85
C GLY A 25 7.68 8.94 5.86
N PHE A 26 7.04 7.91 5.28
CA PHE A 26 5.94 8.11 4.33
C PHE A 26 4.70 8.76 4.97
N ASN A 27 4.51 8.59 6.28
CA ASN A 27 3.46 9.23 7.05
C ASN A 27 3.59 10.76 7.07
N GLN A 28 4.81 11.30 6.98
CA GLN A 28 5.07 12.75 6.92
C GLN A 28 4.59 13.39 5.61
N TYR A 29 4.45 12.58 4.56
CA TYR A 29 3.88 12.96 3.27
C TYR A 29 2.37 12.67 3.19
N GLY A 30 1.80 12.10 4.24
CA GLY A 30 0.39 11.72 4.32
C GLY A 30 0.03 10.59 3.36
N LEU A 31 1.00 9.72 3.06
CA LEU A 31 0.78 8.49 2.30
C LEU A 31 0.26 7.39 3.23
N HIS A 32 -0.42 6.41 2.64
CA HIS A 32 -0.74 5.14 3.28
C HIS A 32 0.30 4.09 2.88
N ARG A 33 0.44 3.02 3.66
CA ARG A 33 1.42 1.96 3.36
C ARG A 33 1.22 1.37 1.95
N ASP A 34 -0.03 1.18 1.55
CA ASP A 34 -0.37 0.60 0.25
C ASP A 34 -0.03 1.54 -0.92
N ASP A 35 0.12 2.86 -0.68
CA ASP A 35 0.60 3.81 -1.70
C ASP A 35 2.10 3.64 -2.00
N CYS A 36 2.86 3.06 -1.05
CA CYS A 36 4.31 2.87 -1.17
C CYS A 36 4.70 1.50 -1.74
N LEU A 37 3.74 0.70 -2.19
CA LEU A 37 4.02 -0.60 -2.81
C LEU A 37 4.65 -0.42 -4.19
N TYR A 38 5.58 -1.32 -4.52
CA TYR A 38 6.15 -1.37 -5.86
C TYR A 38 5.09 -1.86 -6.86
N GLU A 39 4.85 -1.07 -7.91
CA GLU A 39 3.84 -1.37 -8.93
C GLU A 39 4.31 -2.45 -9.93
N ASN A 40 4.32 -3.71 -9.48
CA ASN A 40 4.42 -4.88 -10.35
C ASN A 40 3.10 -5.13 -11.10
N GLU A 41 3.05 -6.15 -11.96
CA GLU A 41 1.85 -6.46 -12.76
C GLU A 41 0.62 -6.76 -11.89
N ASP A 42 0.78 -7.50 -10.79
CA ASP A 42 -0.33 -7.80 -9.87
C ASP A 42 -0.88 -6.54 -9.18
N VAL A 43 0.01 -5.66 -8.72
CA VAL A 43 -0.36 -4.40 -8.07
C VAL A 43 -1.04 -3.48 -9.06
N LYS A 44 -0.58 -3.41 -10.33
CA LYS A 44 -1.25 -2.65 -11.39
C LYS A 44 -2.67 -3.14 -11.63
N GLU A 45 -2.86 -4.45 -11.71
CA GLU A 45 -4.18 -5.06 -11.89
C GLU A 45 -5.07 -4.84 -10.64
N ALA A 46 -4.52 -4.96 -9.44
CA ALA A 46 -5.23 -4.68 -8.19
C ALA A 46 -5.68 -3.20 -8.13
N VAL A 47 -4.83 -2.26 -8.53
CA VAL A 47 -5.16 -0.83 -8.61
C VAL A 47 -6.24 -0.57 -9.66
N ARG A 48 -6.22 -1.28 -10.79
CA ARG A 48 -7.25 -1.19 -11.84
C ARG A 48 -8.63 -1.60 -11.33
N ARG A 49 -8.70 -2.57 -10.41
CA ARG A 49 -9.94 -3.08 -9.81
C ARG A 49 -10.51 -2.18 -8.71
N LEU A 50 -9.78 -1.17 -8.25
CA LEU A 50 -10.24 -0.29 -7.18
C LEU A 50 -11.51 0.48 -7.56
N PRO A 51 -12.44 0.69 -6.61
CA PRO A 51 -13.53 1.64 -6.77
C PRO A 51 -13.00 3.04 -7.11
N ARG A 52 -13.71 3.74 -7.99
CA ARG A 52 -13.27 5.04 -8.52
C ARG A 52 -12.90 6.05 -7.42
N LYS A 53 -13.71 6.12 -6.35
CA LYS A 53 -13.45 7.00 -5.21
C LYS A 53 -12.10 6.73 -4.54
N LEU A 54 -11.80 5.47 -4.24
CA LEU A 54 -10.53 5.07 -3.61
C LEU A 54 -9.34 5.31 -4.54
N TYR A 55 -9.53 5.08 -5.84
CA TYR A 55 -8.51 5.37 -6.85
C TYR A 55 -8.16 6.87 -6.91
N ASP A 56 -9.18 7.73 -6.93
CA ASP A 56 -8.98 9.18 -6.96
C ASP A 56 -8.34 9.69 -5.64
N GLU A 57 -8.74 9.14 -4.48
CA GLU A 57 -8.13 9.43 -3.17
C GLU A 57 -6.65 9.01 -3.12
N ARG A 58 -6.32 7.81 -3.63
CA ARG A 58 -4.93 7.34 -3.78
C ARG A 58 -4.12 8.32 -4.62
N ASN A 59 -4.63 8.69 -5.79
CA ASN A 59 -3.93 9.60 -6.70
C ASN A 59 -3.70 10.96 -6.06
N TYR A 60 -4.69 11.50 -5.34
CA TYR A 60 -4.53 12.75 -4.62
C TYR A 60 -3.40 12.68 -3.57
N ARG A 61 -3.33 11.60 -2.77
CA ARG A 61 -2.25 11.40 -1.79
C ARG A 61 -0.88 11.34 -2.47
N ILE A 62 -0.76 10.59 -3.57
CA ILE A 62 0.50 10.47 -4.34
C ILE A 62 0.92 11.81 -4.94
N MET A 63 0.00 12.56 -5.56
CA MET A 63 0.29 13.88 -6.12
C MET A 63 0.75 14.86 -5.05
N ARG A 64 0.08 14.87 -3.89
CA ARG A 64 0.48 15.69 -2.74
C ARG A 64 1.87 15.31 -2.24
N ALA A 65 2.15 14.03 -2.08
CA ALA A 65 3.45 13.54 -1.64
C ALA A 65 4.56 13.91 -2.63
N LEU A 66 4.30 13.82 -3.94
CA LEU A 66 5.23 14.23 -4.97
C LEU A 66 5.54 15.74 -4.90
N HIS A 67 4.51 16.57 -4.71
CA HIS A 67 4.68 18.02 -4.55
C HIS A 67 5.53 18.38 -3.32
N LEU A 68 5.27 17.75 -2.18
CA LEU A 68 6.04 17.92 -0.95
C LEU A 68 7.49 17.44 -1.12
N SER A 69 7.69 16.31 -1.79
CA SER A 69 9.03 15.78 -2.12
C SER A 69 9.81 16.70 -3.06
N MET A 70 9.13 17.33 -4.02
CA MET A 70 9.70 18.30 -4.95
C MET A 70 10.15 19.57 -4.21
N THR A 71 9.31 20.10 -3.32
CA THR A 71 9.61 21.30 -2.53
C THR A 71 10.51 21.05 -1.32
N LYS A 72 10.85 19.78 -1.05
CA LYS A 72 11.59 19.36 0.15
C LYS A 72 10.92 19.81 1.45
N THR A 73 9.59 19.86 1.44
CA THR A 73 8.76 20.18 2.60
C THR A 73 8.02 18.94 3.10
N ILE A 74 7.45 19.03 4.29
CA ILE A 74 6.68 17.97 4.95
C ILE A 74 5.32 18.53 5.38
N LEU A 75 4.34 17.65 5.61
CA LEU A 75 3.07 18.08 6.18
C LEU A 75 3.23 18.53 7.63
N PRO A 76 2.33 19.40 8.13
CA PRO A 76 2.16 19.62 9.55
C PRO A 76 1.93 18.30 10.29
N LYS A 77 2.45 18.18 11.51
CA LYS A 77 2.48 16.92 12.27
C LYS A 77 1.08 16.38 12.58
N GLU A 78 0.10 17.27 12.68
CA GLU A 78 -1.31 16.97 12.91
C GLU A 78 -1.97 16.26 11.71
N GLN A 79 -1.39 16.42 10.52
CA GLN A 79 -1.88 15.84 9.26
C GLN A 79 -1.14 14.57 8.85
N TRP A 80 -0.20 14.09 9.68
CA TRP A 80 0.53 12.85 9.40
C TRP A 80 -0.39 11.65 9.55
N THR A 81 -0.28 10.69 8.62
CA THR A 81 -1.03 9.44 8.71
C THR A 81 -0.67 8.70 10.00
N LYS A 82 -1.64 8.49 10.88
CA LYS A 82 -1.42 7.73 12.13
C LYS A 82 -1.33 6.25 11.84
N TYR A 83 -0.55 5.54 12.66
CA TYR A 83 -0.37 4.10 12.52
C TYR A 83 -1.69 3.33 12.68
N GLU A 84 -2.57 3.82 13.56
CA GLU A 84 -3.87 3.23 13.84
C GLU A 84 -4.91 3.50 12.73
N GLU A 85 -4.72 4.55 11.94
CA GLU A 85 -5.65 5.00 10.89
C GLU A 85 -5.25 4.48 9.49
N ASP A 86 -4.06 3.88 9.34
CA ASP A 86 -3.56 3.36 8.05
C ASP A 86 -4.26 2.05 7.66
N VAL A 87 -5.33 2.19 6.88
CA VAL A 87 -6.11 1.06 6.35
C VAL A 87 -5.46 0.51 5.10
N LYS A 88 -5.27 -0.80 5.07
CA LYS A 88 -4.73 -1.54 3.92
C LYS A 88 -5.78 -1.78 2.84
N TYR A 89 -6.16 -0.71 2.16
CA TYR A 89 -7.25 -0.71 1.19
C TYR A 89 -6.99 -1.55 -0.07
N LEU A 90 -5.72 -1.80 -0.43
CA LEU A 90 -5.33 -2.54 -1.64
C LEU A 90 -5.13 -4.04 -1.37
N GLU A 91 -4.85 -4.42 -0.11
CA GLU A 91 -4.62 -5.81 0.29
C GLU A 91 -5.69 -6.82 -0.17
N PRO A 92 -7.03 -6.56 -0.09
CA PRO A 92 -8.02 -7.52 -0.56
C PRO A 92 -7.93 -7.78 -2.06
N TYR A 93 -7.86 -6.72 -2.87
CA TYR A 93 -7.76 -6.83 -4.34
C TYR A 93 -6.46 -7.51 -4.76
N LEU A 94 -5.34 -7.21 -4.09
CA LEU A 94 -4.05 -7.81 -4.40
C LEU A 94 -4.04 -9.31 -4.09
N LYS A 95 -4.70 -9.75 -3.01
CA LYS A 95 -4.84 -11.19 -2.69
C LYS A 95 -5.65 -11.93 -3.74
N GLU A 96 -6.73 -11.31 -4.24
CA GLU A 96 -7.54 -11.90 -5.32
C GLU A 96 -6.72 -12.08 -6.59
N VAL A 97 -6.00 -11.04 -7.03
CA VAL A 97 -5.15 -11.10 -8.23
C VAL A 97 -4.05 -12.14 -8.11
N VAL A 98 -3.37 -12.20 -6.96
CA VAL A 98 -2.32 -13.20 -6.73
C VAL A 98 -2.90 -14.62 -6.73
N LYS A 99 -4.07 -14.83 -6.12
CA LYS A 99 -4.75 -16.13 -6.11
C LYS A 99 -5.16 -16.57 -7.52
N GLU A 100 -5.73 -15.68 -8.32
CA GLU A 100 -6.08 -15.96 -9.72
C GLU A 100 -4.84 -16.33 -10.56
N ARG A 101 -3.71 -15.65 -10.33
CA ARG A 101 -2.45 -15.98 -11.02
C ARG A 101 -1.93 -17.35 -10.60
N GLU A 102 -1.89 -17.63 -9.30
CA GLU A 102 -1.45 -18.93 -8.77
C GLU A 102 -2.34 -20.07 -9.30
N GLU A 103 -3.66 -19.88 -9.34
CA GLU A 103 -4.59 -20.85 -9.92
C GLU A 103 -4.32 -21.11 -11.41
N ARG A 104 -4.02 -20.07 -12.20
CA ARG A 104 -3.64 -20.22 -13.61
C ARG A 104 -2.32 -20.97 -13.78
N GLU A 105 -1.30 -20.59 -13.00
CA GLU A 105 0.00 -21.26 -13.03
C GLU A 105 -0.11 -22.75 -12.64
N ASP A 106 -0.94 -23.08 -11.66
CA ASP A 106 -1.15 -24.46 -11.25
C ASP A 106 -1.97 -25.24 -12.29
N TRP A 107 -2.93 -24.60 -12.96
CA TRP A 107 -3.64 -25.22 -14.08
C TRP A 107 -2.71 -25.57 -15.24
N GLU A 108 -1.82 -24.65 -15.63
CA GLU A 108 -0.81 -24.82 -16.69
C GLU A 108 0.27 -25.86 -16.34
N LYS A 109 0.51 -26.13 -15.05
CA LYS A 109 1.42 -27.21 -14.63
C LYS A 109 0.77 -28.59 -14.73
N ILE A 110 -0.54 -28.66 -14.55
CA ILE A 110 -1.30 -29.92 -14.51
C ILE A 110 -1.73 -30.36 -15.92
N HIS A 111 -2.02 -29.42 -16.82
CA HIS A 111 -2.48 -29.66 -18.19
C HIS A 111 -1.49 -29.11 -19.21
#